data_AF-A0A7X7ATT4-F1
#
_entry.id   AF-A0A7X7ATT4-F1
#
_cell.length_a   1.000
_cell.length_b   1.000
_cell.length_c   1.000
_cell.angle_alpha   90.00
_cell.angle_beta   90.00
_cell.angle_gamma   90.00
#
_symmetry.space_group_name_H-M   'P 1'
#
loop_
_entity.id
_entity.type
_entity.pdbx_description
1 polymer ?
#
loop_
_entity_poly.entity_id
_entity_poly.type
_entity_poly.pdbx_seq_one_letter_code
_entity_poly.pdbx_strand_id
1 'polypeptide(L)'
;METKKQTLADIGNKVPFKVPENYFSQLTETIMANLPEKEAPVVRNVTMWEKSKTWLYMAAMFLGLFFTIKVLTTSTQTRPTENNTASNSISQQDYWSGVQISEEEFFEYIETQFVDENYYDLVQNQDYLNSL
;
A
#
# COMPACT_ATOMS: atom_id res chain seq x y z
N MET A 1 -7.59 -17.69 -63.42
CA MET A 1 -6.35 -18.41 -63.05
C MET A 1 -6.71 -19.31 -61.88
N GLU A 2 -6.59 -20.63 -62.03
CA GLU A 2 -6.94 -21.57 -60.97
C GLU A 2 -5.78 -21.71 -59.96
N THR A 3 -6.05 -21.45 -58.68
CA THR A 3 -5.04 -21.58 -57.62
C THR A 3 -5.04 -23.01 -57.07
N LYS A 4 -3.99 -23.77 -57.41
CA LYS A 4 -3.81 -25.14 -56.91
C LYS A 4 -3.40 -25.10 -55.42
N LYS A 5 -4.24 -25.60 -54.52
CA LYS A 5 -3.88 -25.80 -53.10
C LYS A 5 -2.83 -26.89 -52.98
N GLN A 6 -1.66 -26.58 -52.44
CA GLN A 6 -0.62 -27.58 -52.13
C GLN A 6 -0.79 -28.07 -50.69
N THR A 7 -0.62 -29.38 -50.48
CA THR A 7 -0.85 -30.03 -49.18
C THR A 7 0.48 -30.32 -48.51
N LEU A 8 0.54 -30.39 -47.17
CA LEU A 8 1.78 -30.67 -46.42
C LEU A 8 2.49 -31.97 -46.87
N ALA A 9 1.72 -32.96 -47.33
CA ALA A 9 2.24 -34.20 -47.90
C ALA A 9 3.05 -33.99 -49.20
N ASP A 10 2.75 -32.96 -50.00
CA ASP A 10 3.50 -32.65 -51.24
C ASP A 10 4.86 -31.99 -50.95
N ILE A 11 5.00 -31.34 -49.79
CA ILE A 11 6.18 -30.54 -49.41
C ILE A 11 7.25 -31.43 -48.73
N GLY A 12 6.84 -32.52 -48.08
CA GLY A 12 7.73 -33.45 -47.41
C GLY A 12 8.52 -32.83 -46.25
N ASN A 13 9.74 -33.32 -45.99
CA ASN A 13 10.66 -32.79 -44.96
C ASN A 13 11.51 -31.58 -45.41
N LYS A 14 11.20 -30.99 -46.57
CA LYS A 14 11.94 -29.83 -47.06
C LYS A 14 11.40 -28.60 -46.36
N VAL A 15 12.26 -27.86 -45.64
CA VAL A 15 11.88 -26.61 -45.00
C VAL A 15 11.47 -25.60 -46.09
N PRO A 16 10.18 -25.24 -46.21
CA PRO A 16 9.70 -24.43 -47.33
C PRO A 16 10.07 -22.95 -47.18
N PHE A 17 10.53 -22.54 -46.00
CA PHE A 17 10.95 -21.18 -45.70
C PHE A 17 12.46 -21.15 -45.49
N LYS A 18 13.17 -20.48 -46.40
CA LYS A 18 14.59 -20.16 -46.24
C LYS A 18 14.75 -18.66 -46.07
N VAL A 19 15.43 -18.25 -45.01
CA VAL A 19 15.76 -16.84 -44.81
C VAL A 19 16.85 -16.41 -45.79
N PRO A 20 16.82 -15.16 -46.29
CA PRO A 20 17.92 -14.60 -47.05
C PRO A 20 19.23 -14.60 -46.24
N GLU A 21 20.35 -14.69 -46.94
CA GLU A 21 21.67 -14.56 -46.33
C GLU A 21 21.79 -13.21 -45.61
N ASN A 22 22.32 -13.22 -44.38
CA ASN A 22 22.50 -12.04 -43.52
C ASN A 22 21.23 -11.34 -43.01
N TYR A 23 20.03 -11.93 -43.17
CA TYR A 23 18.78 -11.35 -42.66
C TYR A 23 18.83 -11.07 -41.13
N PHE A 24 19.17 -12.08 -40.33
CA PHE A 24 19.24 -11.92 -38.88
C PHE A 24 20.42 -11.06 -38.42
N SER A 25 21.49 -10.97 -39.22
CA SER A 25 22.66 -10.13 -38.92
C SER A 25 22.31 -8.64 -38.92
N GLN A 26 21.39 -8.22 -39.79
CA GLN A 26 20.98 -6.80 -39.94
C GLN A 26 19.62 -6.49 -39.27
N LEU A 27 18.93 -7.50 -38.74
CA LEU A 27 17.61 -7.35 -38.14
C LEU A 27 17.61 -6.33 -37.00
N THR A 28 18.56 -6.44 -36.07
CA THR A 28 18.66 -5.54 -34.92
C THR A 28 18.92 -4.10 -35.34
N GLU A 29 19.83 -3.89 -36.31
CA GLU A 29 20.14 -2.57 -36.85
C GLU A 29 18.92 -1.96 -37.54
N THR A 30 18.20 -2.76 -38.33
CA THR A 30 16.95 -2.34 -38.99
C THR A 30 15.89 -1.96 -37.96
N ILE A 31 15.69 -2.76 -36.90
CA ILE A 31 14.74 -2.45 -35.83
C ILE A 31 15.11 -1.11 -35.19
N MET A 32 16.36 -0.96 -34.75
CA MET A 32 16.85 0.27 -34.10
C MET A 32 16.74 1.51 -34.98
N ALA A 33 17.02 1.39 -36.28
CA ALA A 33 16.88 2.48 -37.24
C ALA A 33 15.42 2.89 -37.49
N ASN A 34 14.47 1.99 -37.28
CA ASN A 34 13.03 2.24 -37.42
C ASN A 34 12.34 2.55 -36.08
N LEU A 35 13.07 2.60 -34.96
CA LEU A 35 12.49 3.08 -33.72
C LEU A 35 12.18 4.58 -33.87
N PRO A 36 10.97 5.03 -33.53
CA PRO A 36 10.68 6.45 -33.48
C PRO A 36 11.65 7.12 -32.51
N GLU A 37 12.08 8.35 -32.83
CA GLU A 37 12.86 9.16 -31.90
C GLU A 37 12.08 9.22 -30.59
N LYS A 38 12.61 8.57 -29.55
CA LYS A 38 11.95 8.52 -28.25
C LYS A 38 11.99 9.95 -27.73
N GLU A 39 10.89 10.67 -27.90
CA GLU A 39 10.70 11.96 -27.24
C GLU A 39 10.92 11.71 -25.74
N ALA A 40 12.08 12.14 -25.26
CA ALA A 40 12.34 12.12 -23.83
C ALA A 40 11.18 12.90 -23.22
N PRO A 41 10.38 12.31 -22.31
CA PRO A 41 9.25 13.01 -21.74
C PRO A 41 9.83 14.31 -21.18
N VAL A 42 9.38 15.44 -21.72
CA VAL A 42 9.79 16.75 -21.25
C VAL A 42 9.49 16.72 -19.77
N VAL A 43 10.54 16.61 -18.95
CA VAL A 43 10.43 16.52 -17.51
C VAL A 43 9.86 17.87 -17.13
N ARG A 44 8.53 17.93 -17.01
CA ARG A 44 7.83 19.09 -16.49
C ARG A 44 8.38 19.24 -15.09
N ASN A 45 9.33 20.16 -14.96
CA ASN A 45 9.96 20.51 -13.71
C ASN A 45 8.86 21.01 -12.80
N VAL A 46 8.32 20.09 -11.99
CA VAL A 46 7.35 20.37 -10.94
C VAL A 46 7.95 21.48 -10.08
N THR A 47 7.39 22.67 -10.21
CA THR A 47 7.89 23.83 -9.49
C THR A 47 7.60 23.59 -8.01
N MET A 48 8.60 23.77 -7.14
CA MET A 48 8.46 23.51 -5.70
C MET A 48 7.34 24.35 -5.02
N TRP A 49 6.79 25.33 -5.75
CA TRP A 49 5.64 26.16 -5.38
C TRP A 49 4.34 25.37 -5.19
N GLU A 50 4.17 24.22 -5.82
CA GLU A 50 2.98 23.40 -5.60
C GLU A 50 2.98 22.77 -4.19
N LYS A 51 4.16 22.43 -3.66
CA LYS A 51 4.31 21.85 -2.33
C LYS A 51 4.14 22.89 -1.21
N SER A 52 4.48 24.15 -1.49
CA SER A 52 4.33 25.24 -0.51
C SER A 52 2.86 25.61 -0.24
N LYS A 53 1.95 25.39 -1.21
CA LYS A 53 0.50 25.60 -1.01
C LYS A 53 -0.03 24.73 0.12
N THR A 54 0.32 23.45 0.15
CA THR A 54 -0.12 22.51 1.20
C THR A 54 0.40 22.93 2.58
N TRP A 55 1.64 23.41 2.68
CA TRP A 55 2.20 23.85 3.95
C TRP A 55 1.56 25.16 4.46
N LEU A 56 1.22 26.08 3.54
CA LEU A 56 0.52 27.31 3.88
C LEU A 56 -0.88 27.05 4.49
N TYR A 57 -1.63 26.07 3.96
CA TYR A 57 -2.92 25.68 4.55
C TYR A 57 -2.77 25.12 5.96
N MET A 58 -1.75 24.27 6.20
CA MET A 58 -1.47 23.75 7.54
C MET A 58 -1.10 24.88 8.50
N ALA A 59 -0.23 25.80 8.08
CA ALA A 59 0.13 26.98 8.87
C ALA A 59 -1.10 27.83 9.23
N ALA A 60 -2.04 28.03 8.31
CA ALA A 60 -3.27 28.79 8.56
C ALA A 60 -4.16 28.10 9.62
N MET A 61 -4.30 26.77 9.59
CA MET A 61 -5.03 26.03 10.62
C MET A 61 -4.38 26.17 12.00
N PHE A 62 -3.05 26.04 12.08
CA PHE A 62 -2.32 26.21 13.32
C PHE A 62 -2.42 27.64 13.85
N LEU A 63 -2.33 28.66 12.99
CA LEU A 63 -2.49 30.06 13.40
C LEU A 63 -3.91 30.36 13.88
N GLY A 64 -4.94 29.80 13.24
CA GLY A 64 -6.33 29.91 13.69
C GLY A 64 -6.51 29.32 15.09
N LEU A 65 -6.04 28.09 15.32
CA LEU A 65 -6.09 27.45 16.64
C LEU A 65 -5.25 28.21 17.67
N PHE A 66 -4.03 28.62 17.32
CA PHE A 66 -3.15 29.37 18.22
C PHE A 66 -3.78 30.70 18.66
N PHE A 67 -4.37 31.45 17.72
CA PHE A 67 -5.01 32.71 18.02
C PHE A 67 -6.25 32.52 18.90
N THR A 68 -7.10 31.53 18.60
CA THR A 68 -8.28 31.22 19.43
C THR A 68 -7.91 30.82 20.85
N ILE A 69 -6.89 29.98 21.03
CA ILE A 69 -6.37 29.59 22.36
C ILE A 69 -5.79 30.81 23.08
N LYS A 70 -5.01 31.66 22.40
CA LYS A 70 -4.44 32.87 23.01
C LYS A 70 -5.53 33.83 23.50
N VAL A 71 -6.57 34.06 22.70
CA VAL A 71 -7.69 34.96 23.08
C VAL A 71 -8.44 34.41 24.29
N LEU A 72 -8.71 33.11 24.35
CA LEU A 72 -9.36 32.50 25.51
C LEU A 72 -8.48 32.51 26.77
N THR A 73 -7.20 32.18 26.65
CA THR A 73 -6.27 32.14 27.80
C THR A 73 -5.95 33.52 28.36
N THR A 74 -5.84 34.54 27.51
CA THR A 74 -5.65 35.93 27.97
C THR A 74 -6.88 36.48 28.69
N SER A 75 -8.08 36.03 28.35
CA SER A 75 -9.31 36.40 29.06
C SER A 75 -9.51 35.66 30.40
N THR A 76 -8.88 34.50 30.59
CA THR A 76 -9.00 33.70 31.83
C THR A 76 -7.84 33.89 32.81
N GLN A 77 -6.83 34.69 32.44
CA GLN A 77 -5.68 35.03 33.27
C GLN A 77 -5.99 36.07 34.35
N THR A 78 -7.08 35.89 35.10
CA THR A 78 -7.28 36.50 36.42
C THR A 78 -7.74 35.46 37.44
N ARG A 79 -7.19 34.25 37.39
CA ARG A 79 -7.28 33.26 38.47
C ARG A 79 -6.16 32.23 38.34
N PRO A 80 -5.19 32.15 39.29
CA PRO A 80 -4.34 30.99 39.37
C PRO A 80 -5.22 29.88 39.95
N THR A 81 -5.59 28.91 39.13
CA THR A 81 -6.21 27.68 39.62
C THR A 81 -5.26 26.57 39.20
N GLU A 82 -4.47 26.11 40.16
CA GLU A 82 -3.74 24.85 40.12
C GLU A 82 -4.74 23.70 39.93
N ASN A 83 -5.07 23.43 38.68
CA ASN A 83 -5.96 22.33 38.35
C ASN A 83 -5.29 21.58 37.22
N ASN A 84 -4.64 20.47 37.57
CA ASN A 84 -4.32 19.38 36.68
C ASN A 84 -5.58 19.06 35.84
N THR A 85 -5.67 19.67 34.67
CA THR A 85 -6.68 19.31 33.68
C THR A 85 -5.93 18.48 32.68
N ALA A 86 -5.88 17.18 33.00
CA ALA A 86 -5.61 16.15 32.03
C ALA A 86 -6.46 16.46 30.79
N SER A 87 -5.78 16.87 29.73
CA SER A 87 -6.38 16.91 28.41
C SER A 87 -6.83 15.49 28.12
N ASN A 88 -8.14 15.28 28.06
CA ASN A 88 -8.76 14.11 27.45
C ASN A 88 -8.38 14.08 25.96
N SER A 89 -7.14 13.69 25.65
CA SER A 89 -6.92 12.76 24.57
C SER A 89 -7.06 11.39 25.23
N ILE A 90 -8.20 10.73 25.01
CA ILE A 90 -8.29 9.28 25.25
C ILE A 90 -7.37 8.65 24.21
N SER A 91 -6.08 8.65 24.52
CA SER A 91 -5.10 7.79 23.91
C SER A 91 -5.51 6.39 24.36
N GLN A 92 -5.80 5.52 23.40
CA GLN A 92 -6.15 4.11 23.60
C GLN A 92 -5.12 3.32 24.44
N GLN A 93 -4.00 3.95 24.79
CA GLN A 93 -2.91 3.41 25.61
C GLN A 93 -3.21 3.40 27.12
N ASP A 94 -4.14 4.21 27.63
CA ASP A 94 -4.43 4.27 29.08
C ASP A 94 -5.45 3.22 29.57
N TYR A 95 -6.03 2.42 28.68
CA TYR A 95 -7.06 1.43 29.06
C TYR A 95 -6.47 0.22 29.79
N TRP A 96 -5.18 -0.07 29.59
CA TRP A 96 -4.54 -1.31 30.06
C TRP A 96 -3.59 -1.10 31.26
N SER A 97 -3.28 0.14 31.64
CA SER A 97 -2.26 0.44 32.66
C SER A 97 -2.78 0.38 34.10
N GLY A 98 -4.10 0.35 34.31
CA GLY A 98 -4.74 0.39 35.64
C GLY A 98 -5.19 -0.95 36.20
N VAL A 99 -5.13 -2.04 35.41
CA VAL A 99 -5.63 -3.35 35.84
C VAL A 99 -4.51 -4.09 36.58
N GLN A 100 -4.63 -4.17 37.91
CA GLN A 100 -3.75 -4.99 38.75
C GLN A 100 -4.28 -6.43 38.77
N ILE A 101 -4.07 -7.16 37.69
CA ILE A 101 -4.32 -8.60 37.62
C ILE A 101 -3.01 -9.34 37.89
N SER A 102 -3.07 -10.51 38.53
CA SER A 102 -1.89 -11.35 38.64
C SER A 102 -1.49 -11.86 37.25
N GLU A 103 -0.19 -12.10 37.02
CA GLU A 103 0.29 -12.63 35.75
C GLU A 103 -0.37 -13.99 35.40
N GLU A 104 -0.66 -14.81 36.41
CA GLU A 104 -1.34 -16.09 36.27
C GLU A 104 -2.80 -15.93 35.80
N GLU A 105 -3.57 -15.06 36.44
CA GLU A 105 -4.97 -14.78 36.07
C GLU A 105 -5.07 -14.08 34.70
N PHE A 106 -4.06 -13.28 34.34
CA PHE A 106 -3.95 -12.70 33.01
C PHE A 106 -3.74 -13.76 31.93
N PHE A 107 -2.83 -14.71 32.15
CA PHE A 107 -2.61 -15.80 31.21
C PHE A 107 -3.83 -16.72 31.08
N GLU A 108 -4.49 -17.05 32.19
CA GLU A 108 -5.72 -17.85 32.20
C GLU A 108 -6.85 -17.17 31.41
N TYR A 109 -7.00 -15.85 31.55
CA TYR A 109 -7.97 -15.08 30.77
C TYR A 109 -7.68 -15.14 29.26
N ILE A 110 -6.43 -14.94 28.85
CA ILE A 110 -6.05 -14.99 27.43
C ILE A 110 -6.20 -16.41 26.86
N GLU A 111 -5.83 -17.44 27.63
CA GLU A 111 -6.02 -18.84 27.22
C GLU A 111 -7.50 -19.15 27.01
N THR A 112 -8.35 -18.75 27.96
CA THR A 112 -9.80 -18.98 27.87
C THR A 112 -10.39 -18.28 26.64
N GLN A 113 -10.04 -17.01 26.40
CA GLN A 113 -10.51 -16.27 25.21
C GLN A 113 -10.04 -16.91 23.91
N PHE A 114 -8.77 -17.35 23.84
CA PHE A 114 -8.22 -17.98 22.65
C PHE A 114 -8.84 -19.35 22.37
N VAL A 115 -9.11 -20.13 23.43
CA VAL A 115 -9.76 -21.43 23.34
C VAL A 115 -11.21 -21.25 22.90
N ASP A 116 -11.97 -20.35 23.51
CA ASP A 116 -13.39 -20.12 23.17
C ASP A 116 -13.58 -19.69 21.71
N GLU A 117 -12.72 -18.80 21.19
CA GLU A 117 -12.77 -18.37 19.79
C GLU A 117 -12.41 -19.50 18.81
N ASN A 118 -11.42 -20.33 19.14
CA ASN A 118 -10.91 -21.37 18.24
C ASN A 118 -11.50 -22.77 18.48
N TYR A 119 -12.34 -22.94 19.50
CA TYR A 119 -12.86 -24.25 19.93
C TYR A 119 -13.55 -25.00 18.79
N TYR A 120 -14.45 -24.31 18.08
CA TYR A 120 -15.21 -24.92 16.98
C TYR A 120 -14.35 -25.24 15.75
N ASP A 121 -13.29 -24.48 15.50
CA ASP A 121 -12.36 -24.71 14.40
C ASP A 121 -11.44 -25.91 14.69
N LEU A 122 -11.03 -26.10 15.95
CA LEU A 122 -10.22 -27.24 16.38
C LEU A 122 -11.01 -28.55 16.31
N VAL A 123 -12.25 -28.57 16.82
CA VAL A 123 -13.11 -29.76 16.80
C VAL A 123 -13.42 -30.17 15.36
N GLN A 124 -13.77 -29.22 14.50
CA GLN A 124 -14.05 -29.52 13.09
C GLN A 124 -12.81 -30.07 12.37
N ASN A 125 -11.64 -29.42 12.52
CA ASN A 125 -10.42 -29.91 11.87
C ASN A 125 -10.00 -31.31 12.33
N GLN A 126 -10.23 -31.64 13.61
CA GLN A 126 -9.91 -32.97 14.12
C GLN A 126 -10.80 -34.06 13.51
N ASP A 127 -12.09 -33.78 13.31
CA ASP A 127 -13.00 -34.70 12.62
C ASP A 127 -12.64 -34.87 11.14
N TYR A 128 -12.25 -33.80 10.45
CA TYR A 128 -11.75 -33.88 9.07
C TYR A 128 -10.51 -34.76 8.95
N LEU A 129 -9.54 -34.62 9.85
CA LEU A 129 -8.30 -35.42 9.84
C LEU A 129 -8.52 -36.89 10.17
N ASN A 130 -9.51 -37.22 11.00
CA ASN A 130 -9.87 -38.61 11.32
C ASN A 130 -10.73 -39.30 10.25
N SER A 131 -11.23 -38.54 9.27
CA SER A 131 -12.06 -39.03 8.15
C SER A 131 -11.27 -39.33 6.86
N LEU A 132 -9.97 -39.04 6.84
CA LEU A 132 -9.00 -39.50 5.82
C LEU A 132 -8.36 -40.82 6.23
#